data_AF-A0A9D9TA33-F1
#
_entry.id   AF-A0A9D9TA33-F1
#
_cell.length_a   1.000
_cell.length_b   1.000
_cell.length_c   1.000
_cell.angle_alpha   90.00
_cell.angle_beta   90.00
_cell.angle_gamma   90.00
#
_symmetry.space_group_name_H-M   'P 1'
#
loop_
_entity.id
_entity.type
_entity.pdbx_description
1 polymer ?
#
loop_
_entity_poly.entity_id
_entity_poly.type
_entity_poly.pdbx_seq_one_letter_code
_entity_poly.pdbx_strand_id
1 'polypeptide(L)'
;MGIDSAGPWHSGEREMQARLRVAERMQDVGSRVIRDYMPDQHRVFYAQVPFLVLAAVDAAGDPWVTLVERDRSASSIASSPDPSHLNINAVPESGDPVRDALEIGDSIGVLGIELPTRRRNRVNGKIVQRSASQLSLEVEHSFGNCPQYI
;
A
#
# COMPACT_ATOMS: atom_id res chain seq x y z
N MET A 1 10.47 -3.81 -26.47
CA MET A 1 9.21 -3.15 -26.08
C MET A 1 8.16 -4.24 -25.97
N GLY A 2 8.07 -4.88 -24.81
CA GLY A 2 7.13 -5.96 -24.54
C GLY A 2 6.29 -5.52 -23.34
N ILE A 3 4.99 -5.35 -23.58
CA ILE A 3 4.03 -5.04 -22.53
C ILE A 3 3.77 -6.38 -21.82
N ASP A 4 4.21 -6.53 -20.58
CA ASP A 4 3.93 -7.71 -19.76
C ASP A 4 2.41 -7.83 -19.55
N SER A 5 1.77 -8.69 -20.33
CA SER A 5 0.32 -8.93 -20.33
C SER A 5 -0.07 -9.90 -19.21
N ALA A 6 0.15 -9.54 -17.94
CA ALA A 6 -0.05 -10.46 -16.81
C ALA A 6 -0.90 -9.89 -15.65
N GLY A 7 -1.96 -9.14 -15.95
CA GLY A 7 -2.98 -8.73 -14.96
C GLY A 7 -2.46 -7.89 -13.78
N PRO A 8 -3.33 -7.52 -12.82
CA PRO A 8 -3.00 -6.57 -11.75
C PRO A 8 -2.23 -7.18 -10.56
N TRP A 9 -1.63 -8.36 -10.71
CA TRP A 9 -1.09 -9.14 -9.60
C TRP A 9 0.41 -9.37 -9.76
N HIS A 10 1.20 -9.15 -8.70
CA HIS A 10 2.65 -9.39 -8.73
C HIS A 10 2.97 -10.90 -8.73
N SER A 11 4.20 -11.27 -9.12
CA SER A 11 4.63 -12.67 -9.25
C SER A 11 4.41 -13.50 -7.99
N GLY A 12 4.79 -12.97 -6.81
CA GLY A 12 4.57 -13.65 -5.53
C GLY A 12 3.09 -13.80 -5.15
N GLU A 13 2.25 -12.81 -5.49
CA GLU A 13 0.80 -12.88 -5.27
C GLU A 13 0.15 -13.94 -6.16
N ARG A 14 0.59 -14.05 -7.42
CA ARG A 14 0.14 -15.10 -8.34
C ARG A 14 0.54 -16.49 -7.84
N GLU A 15 1.76 -16.65 -7.33
CA GLU A 15 2.22 -17.92 -6.78
C GLU A 15 1.39 -18.36 -5.58
N MET A 16 1.08 -17.44 -4.65
CA MET A 16 0.17 -17.74 -3.54
C MET A 16 -1.25 -18.09 -4.03
N GLN A 17 -1.80 -17.34 -4.98
CA GLN A 17 -3.13 -17.61 -5.54
C GLN A 17 -3.21 -18.97 -6.24
N ALA A 18 -2.14 -19.37 -6.94
CA ALA A 18 -2.02 -20.68 -7.57
C ALA A 18 -2.00 -21.81 -6.53
N ARG A 19 -1.21 -21.65 -5.45
CA ARG A 19 -1.17 -22.60 -4.33
C ARG A 19 -2.54 -22.74 -3.65
N LEU A 20 -3.33 -21.67 -3.59
CA LEU A 20 -4.68 -21.66 -3.01
C LEU A 20 -5.79 -22.03 -4.01
N ARG A 21 -5.47 -22.30 -5.29
CA ARG A 21 -6.43 -22.62 -6.39
C ARG A 21 -7.54 -21.57 -6.58
N VAL A 22 -7.29 -20.31 -6.25
CA VAL A 22 -8.25 -19.19 -6.41
C VAL A 22 -7.88 -18.25 -7.56
N ALA A 23 -6.83 -18.55 -8.32
CA ALA A 23 -6.25 -17.68 -9.34
C ALA A 23 -7.25 -17.19 -10.38
N GLU A 24 -8.04 -18.06 -11.01
CA GLU A 24 -9.05 -17.65 -12.03
C GLU A 24 -10.12 -16.72 -11.44
N ARG A 25 -10.59 -17.03 -10.22
CA ARG A 25 -11.59 -16.21 -9.51
C ARG A 25 -11.03 -14.86 -9.08
N MET A 26 -9.74 -14.80 -8.74
CA MET A 26 -9.03 -13.57 -8.37
C MET A 26 -8.60 -12.74 -9.59
N GLN A 27 -8.45 -13.33 -10.77
CA GLN A 27 -8.21 -12.58 -12.01
C GLN A 27 -9.45 -11.78 -12.43
N ASP A 28 -10.63 -12.40 -12.43
CA ASP A 28 -11.90 -11.73 -12.78
C ASP A 28 -12.34 -10.69 -11.75
N VAL A 29 -12.15 -10.96 -10.47
CA VAL A 29 -12.48 -10.02 -9.39
C VAL A 29 -11.40 -8.94 -9.25
N GLY A 30 -10.12 -9.32 -9.35
CA GLY A 30 -8.97 -8.43 -9.21
C GLY A 30 -8.99 -7.31 -10.25
N SER A 31 -9.26 -7.63 -11.52
CA SER A 31 -9.34 -6.62 -12.59
C SER A 31 -10.47 -5.60 -12.43
N ARG A 32 -11.54 -5.93 -11.67
CA ARG A 32 -12.67 -5.02 -11.41
C ARG A 32 -12.52 -4.21 -10.13
N VAL A 33 -11.71 -4.69 -9.18
CA VAL A 33 -11.61 -4.15 -7.83
C VAL A 33 -10.29 -3.43 -7.59
N ILE A 34 -9.22 -3.83 -8.27
CA ILE A 34 -7.90 -3.19 -8.23
C ILE A 34 -7.86 -2.08 -9.25
N ARG A 35 -7.60 -0.87 -8.77
CA ARG A 35 -7.50 0.35 -9.59
C ARG A 35 -6.08 0.91 -9.50
N ASP A 36 -5.61 1.50 -10.58
CA ASP A 36 -4.38 2.30 -10.65
C ASP A 36 -4.55 3.71 -10.04
N TYR A 37 -5.70 3.98 -9.42
CA TYR A 37 -5.99 5.20 -8.70
C TYR A 37 -6.78 4.91 -7.43
N MET A 38 -6.72 5.84 -6.46
CA MET A 38 -7.55 5.82 -5.26
C MET A 38 -8.90 6.51 -5.52
N PRO A 39 -10.03 5.79 -5.40
CA PRO A 39 -11.34 6.43 -5.32
C PRO A 39 -11.41 7.40 -4.13
N ASP A 40 -12.26 8.42 -4.21
CA ASP A 40 -12.40 9.41 -3.13
C ASP A 40 -12.69 8.77 -1.76
N GLN A 41 -13.44 7.67 -1.73
CA GLN A 41 -13.72 6.94 -0.50
C GLN A 41 -12.45 6.35 0.14
N HIS A 42 -11.43 5.99 -0.65
CA HIS A 42 -10.12 5.55 -0.15
C HIS A 42 -9.29 6.74 0.31
N ARG A 43 -9.26 7.81 -0.49
CA ARG A 43 -8.53 9.05 -0.18
C ARG A 43 -8.96 9.64 1.17
N VAL A 44 -10.28 9.73 1.40
CA VAL A 44 -10.85 10.19 2.67
C VAL A 44 -10.51 9.23 3.82
N PHE A 45 -10.57 7.92 3.58
CA PHE A 45 -10.27 6.91 4.59
C PHE A 45 -8.84 7.00 5.12
N TYR A 46 -7.84 7.09 4.23
CA TYR A 46 -6.43 7.16 4.64
C TYR A 46 -6.12 8.42 5.45
N ALA A 47 -6.86 9.51 5.25
CA ALA A 47 -6.71 10.72 6.06
C ALA A 47 -7.26 10.58 7.50
N GLN A 48 -8.07 9.56 7.77
CA GLN A 48 -8.81 9.40 9.02
C GLN A 48 -8.25 8.29 9.93
N VAL A 49 -7.48 7.35 9.38
CA VAL A 49 -6.93 6.24 10.16
C VAL A 49 -5.86 6.72 11.16
N PRO A 50 -5.77 6.10 12.35
CA PRO A 50 -4.82 6.53 13.39
C PRO A 50 -3.37 6.11 13.10
N PHE A 51 -3.18 5.02 12.36
CA PHE A 51 -1.89 4.47 11.99
C PHE A 51 -1.96 3.81 10.60
N LEU A 52 -0.80 3.56 10.01
CA LEU A 52 -0.65 2.77 8.79
C LEU A 52 0.28 1.60 9.02
N VAL A 53 0.04 0.51 8.29
CA VAL A 53 1.00 -0.59 8.19
C VAL A 53 1.71 -0.45 6.84
N LEU A 54 3.04 -0.33 6.88
CA LEU A 54 3.88 -0.25 5.70
C LEU A 54 4.59 -1.59 5.50
N ALA A 55 4.68 -2.02 4.25
CA ALA A 55 5.41 -3.20 3.85
C ALA A 55 6.38 -2.85 2.71
N ALA A 56 7.59 -3.37 2.78
CA ALA A 56 8.61 -3.20 1.76
C ALA A 56 9.43 -4.48 1.65
N VAL A 57 10.23 -4.59 0.59
CA VAL A 57 11.20 -5.68 0.40
C VAL A 57 12.57 -5.06 0.37
N ASP A 58 13.47 -5.53 1.22
CA ASP A 58 14.83 -4.98 1.28
C ASP A 58 15.70 -5.43 0.09
N ALA A 59 16.94 -4.95 0.04
CA ALA A 59 17.90 -5.30 -1.00
C ALA A 59 18.31 -6.78 -1.02
N ALA A 60 18.11 -7.52 0.08
CA ALA A 60 18.35 -8.96 0.15
C ALA A 60 17.14 -9.77 -0.38
N GLY A 61 16.01 -9.10 -0.64
CA GLY A 61 14.77 -9.73 -1.08
C GLY A 61 13.86 -10.17 0.08
N ASP A 62 14.21 -9.80 1.32
CA ASP A 62 13.43 -10.16 2.49
C ASP A 62 12.26 -9.19 2.69
N PRO A 63 11.02 -9.70 2.88
CA PRO A 63 9.86 -8.84 3.12
C PRO A 63 9.80 -8.37 4.57
N TRP A 64 9.63 -7.07 4.74
CA TRP A 64 9.50 -6.41 6.04
C TRP A 64 8.17 -5.69 6.17
N VAL A 65 7.69 -5.57 7.41
CA VAL A 65 6.44 -4.88 7.74
C VAL A 65 6.64 -4.08 9.02
N THR A 66 6.14 -2.86 9.04
CA THR A 66 6.15 -2.00 10.22
C THR A 66 4.84 -1.21 10.36
N LEU A 67 4.60 -0.67 11.55
CA LEU A 67 3.49 0.23 11.84
C LEU A 67 4.04 1.64 12.05
N VAL A 68 3.44 2.60 11.36
CA VAL A 68 3.79 4.02 11.53
C VAL A 68 2.59 4.80 12.05
N GLU A 69 2.89 5.76 12.91
CA GLU A 69 1.96 6.76 13.40
C GLU A 69 2.30 8.13 12.80
N ARG A 70 1.31 9.02 12.77
CA ARG A 70 1.45 10.38 12.23
C ARG A 70 2.58 11.15 12.95
N ASP A 71 3.44 11.83 12.18
CA ASP A 71 4.34 12.86 12.69
C ASP A 71 3.56 13.92 13.47
N ARG A 72 3.97 14.22 14.71
CA ARG A 72 3.23 15.11 15.63
C ARG A 72 2.85 16.48 15.05
N SER A 73 3.62 17.01 14.10
CA SER A 73 3.35 18.31 13.47
C SER A 73 2.26 18.28 12.39
N ALA A 74 1.92 17.11 11.84
CA ALA A 74 0.91 16.98 10.79
C ALA A 74 -0.54 17.05 11.34
N SER A 75 -1.55 17.18 10.48
CA SER A 75 -2.97 17.10 10.89
C SER A 75 -3.58 15.71 10.66
N SER A 76 -3.08 14.96 9.69
CA SER A 76 -3.46 13.59 9.35
C SER A 76 -2.24 12.72 9.10
N ILE A 77 -2.38 11.39 9.24
CA ILE A 77 -1.27 10.47 8.92
C ILE A 77 -1.01 10.38 7.42
N ALA A 78 -2.05 10.59 6.59
CA ALA A 78 -1.90 10.62 5.15
C ALA A 78 -2.84 11.64 4.51
N SER A 79 -2.51 12.04 3.29
CA SER A 79 -3.32 12.85 2.42
C SER A 79 -3.10 12.44 0.97
N SER A 80 -4.05 12.76 0.09
CA SER A 80 -3.95 12.41 -1.33
C SER A 80 -4.20 13.68 -2.13
N PRO A 81 -3.16 14.30 -2.73
CA PRO A 81 -3.32 15.54 -3.49
C PRO A 81 -4.16 15.30 -4.76
N ASP A 82 -4.05 14.12 -5.35
CA ASP A 82 -4.79 13.65 -6.51
C ASP A 82 -5.02 12.12 -6.41
N PRO A 83 -5.88 11.52 -7.23
CA PRO A 83 -6.19 10.10 -7.15
C PRO A 83 -5.00 9.14 -7.34
N SER A 84 -3.92 9.58 -8.00
CA SER A 84 -2.74 8.76 -8.29
C SER A 84 -1.64 8.86 -7.23
N HIS A 85 -1.78 9.72 -6.22
CA HIS A 85 -0.75 9.90 -5.18
C HIS A 85 -1.30 9.79 -3.77
N LEU A 86 -0.52 9.14 -2.91
CA LEU A 86 -0.71 9.12 -1.46
C LEU A 86 0.55 9.70 -0.79
N ASN A 87 0.36 10.76 -0.02
CA ASN A 87 1.37 11.33 0.87
C ASN A 87 1.17 10.76 2.26
N ILE A 88 2.23 10.23 2.86
CA ILE A 88 2.27 9.69 4.20
C ILE A 88 3.12 10.63 5.06
N ASN A 89 2.53 11.19 6.10
CA ASN A 89 3.17 12.08 7.06
C ASN A 89 3.83 11.29 8.19
N ALA A 90 4.59 10.27 7.81
CA ALA A 90 5.34 9.41 8.70
C ALA A 90 6.45 8.70 7.92
N VAL A 91 7.54 8.40 8.60
CA VAL A 91 8.63 7.53 8.13
C VAL A 91 8.92 6.55 9.28
N PRO A 92 9.23 5.27 8.99
CA PRO A 92 9.64 4.35 10.05
C PRO A 92 10.85 4.87 10.86
N GLU A 93 10.94 4.44 12.11
CA GLU A 93 11.99 4.85 13.04
C GLU A 93 13.38 4.39 12.59
N SER A 94 14.42 5.08 13.08
CA SER A 94 15.80 4.68 12.82
C SER A 94 16.07 3.27 13.35
N GLY A 95 16.58 2.39 12.47
CA GLY A 95 16.84 0.98 12.79
C GLY A 95 15.69 0.03 12.43
N ASP A 96 14.56 0.54 11.96
CA ASP A 96 13.52 -0.29 11.34
C ASP A 96 13.97 -0.74 9.94
N PRO A 97 13.99 -2.05 9.63
CA PRO A 97 14.38 -2.55 8.31
C PRO A 97 13.55 -2.00 7.15
N VAL A 98 12.27 -1.67 7.39
CA VAL A 98 11.41 -1.06 6.37
C VAL A 98 11.94 0.32 5.99
N ARG A 99 12.55 1.06 6.90
CA ARG A 99 13.08 2.40 6.64
C ARG A 99 14.11 2.40 5.52
N ASP A 100 15.00 1.41 5.50
CA ASP A 100 16.09 1.33 4.54
C ASP A 100 15.63 0.71 3.21
N ALA A 101 14.44 0.10 3.19
CA ALA A 101 13.79 -0.49 2.02
C ALA A 101 12.75 0.45 1.34
N LEU A 102 12.77 1.75 1.67
CA LEU A 102 11.81 2.74 1.18
C LEU A 102 12.49 3.93 0.48
N GLU A 103 13.45 3.68 -0.41
CA GLU A 103 14.06 4.74 -1.21
C GLU A 103 13.20 5.10 -2.43
N ILE A 104 13.52 6.25 -3.06
CA ILE A 104 12.81 6.68 -4.28
C ILE A 104 12.97 5.61 -5.37
N GLY A 105 11.85 5.15 -5.91
CA GLY A 105 11.76 4.09 -6.90
C GLY A 105 11.37 2.72 -6.31
N ASP A 106 11.51 2.54 -4.99
CA ASP A 106 11.18 1.28 -4.34
C ASP A 106 9.66 1.07 -4.25
N SER A 107 9.28 -0.20 -4.30
CA SER A 107 7.89 -0.62 -4.12
C SER A 107 7.50 -0.60 -2.65
N ILE A 108 6.31 -0.07 -2.37
CA ILE A 108 5.72 -0.03 -1.03
C ILE A 108 4.30 -0.60 -1.05
N GLY A 109 3.95 -1.37 -0.03
CA GLY A 109 2.58 -1.71 0.32
C GLY A 109 2.12 -0.91 1.54
N VAL A 110 0.92 -0.35 1.47
CA VAL A 110 0.32 0.49 2.52
C VAL A 110 -1.07 -0.05 2.86
N LEU A 111 -1.27 -0.42 4.11
CA LEU A 111 -2.56 -0.87 4.62
C LEU A 111 -3.07 0.12 5.67
N GLY A 112 -4.23 0.70 5.41
CA GLY A 112 -4.99 1.44 6.42
C GLY A 112 -6.04 0.54 7.04
N ILE A 113 -6.22 0.63 8.37
CA ILE A 113 -7.15 -0.21 9.13
C ILE A 113 -8.02 0.66 10.04
N GLU A 114 -9.33 0.47 9.96
CA GLU A 114 -10.29 1.00 10.93
C GLU A 114 -10.94 -0.18 11.66
N LEU A 115 -10.49 -0.42 12.89
CA LEU A 115 -10.91 -1.56 13.70
C LEU A 115 -12.43 -1.59 13.99
N PRO A 116 -13.10 -0.47 14.35
CA PRO A 116 -14.52 -0.50 14.71
C PRO A 116 -15.43 -0.97 13.57
N THR A 117 -15.13 -0.56 12.33
CA THR A 117 -15.92 -0.91 11.14
C THR A 117 -15.36 -2.13 10.41
N ARG A 118 -14.23 -2.67 10.88
CA ARG A 118 -13.46 -3.74 10.22
C ARG A 118 -13.05 -3.38 8.79
N ARG A 119 -12.92 -2.10 8.50
CA ARG A 119 -12.57 -1.60 7.18
C ARG A 119 -11.06 -1.61 6.99
N ARG A 120 -10.65 -2.14 5.84
CA ARG A 120 -9.26 -2.16 5.40
C ARG A 120 -9.19 -1.75 3.95
N ASN A 121 -8.33 -0.79 3.65
CA ASN A 121 -7.96 -0.48 2.28
C ASN A 121 -6.46 -0.69 2.13
N ARG A 122 -6.06 -1.29 1.01
CA ARG A 122 -4.66 -1.47 0.62
C ARG A 122 -4.36 -0.61 -0.60
N VAL A 123 -3.19 0.01 -0.56
CA VAL A 123 -2.57 0.72 -1.67
C VAL A 123 -1.17 0.12 -1.85
N ASN A 124 -0.82 -0.29 -3.06
CA ASN A 124 0.55 -0.56 -3.44
C ASN A 124 0.99 0.50 -4.44
N GLY A 125 2.28 0.83 -4.43
CA GLY A 125 2.81 1.85 -5.30
C GLY A 125 4.33 1.92 -5.26
N LYS A 126 4.86 2.99 -5.85
CA LYS A 126 6.28 3.30 -5.83
C LYS A 126 6.54 4.60 -5.10
N ILE A 127 7.59 4.64 -4.29
CA ILE A 127 8.02 5.88 -3.64
C ILE A 127 8.52 6.85 -4.71
N VAL A 128 7.89 8.01 -4.79
CA VAL A 128 8.28 9.09 -5.72
C VAL A 128 8.95 10.26 -5.00
N GLN A 129 8.69 10.41 -3.69
CA GLN A 129 9.37 11.40 -2.85
C GLN A 129 9.60 10.85 -1.44
N ARG A 130 10.72 11.24 -0.86
CA ARG A 130 11.10 10.92 0.52
C ARG A 130 11.72 12.14 1.19
N SER A 131 11.32 12.41 2.43
CA SER A 131 11.94 13.38 3.31
C SER A 131 12.25 12.74 4.67
N ALA A 132 12.72 13.55 5.63
CA ALA A 132 12.97 13.07 6.98
C ALA A 132 11.70 12.64 7.74
N SER A 133 10.52 13.16 7.35
CA SER A 133 9.26 12.93 8.06
C SER A 133 8.08 12.57 7.16
N GLN A 134 8.29 12.50 5.83
CA GLN A 134 7.23 12.21 4.88
C GLN A 134 7.69 11.27 3.77
N LEU A 135 6.74 10.49 3.26
CA LEU A 135 6.85 9.71 2.03
C LEU A 135 5.73 10.12 1.08
N SER A 136 5.99 10.07 -0.22
CA SER A 136 4.95 10.14 -1.24
C SER A 136 5.10 8.95 -2.16
N LEU A 137 3.99 8.30 -2.48
CA LEU A 137 3.95 7.21 -3.44
C LEU A 137 2.99 7.51 -4.59
N GLU A 138 3.41 7.09 -5.78
CA GLU A 138 2.55 6.92 -6.95
C GLU A 138 1.81 5.58 -6.81
N VAL A 139 0.50 5.61 -6.96
CA VAL A 139 -0.40 4.48 -6.77
C VAL A 139 -0.35 3.57 -7.99
N GLU A 140 -0.02 2.30 -7.79
CA GLU A 140 -0.14 1.26 -8.82
C GLU A 140 -1.41 0.44 -8.62
N HIS A 141 -1.79 0.18 -7.37
CA HIS A 141 -2.93 -0.65 -7.03
C HIS A 141 -3.65 -0.12 -5.79
N SER A 142 -4.96 0.10 -5.86
CA SER A 142 -5.80 0.48 -4.72
C SER A 142 -7.08 -0.35 -4.66
N PHE A 143 -7.35 -0.97 -3.51
CA PHE A 143 -8.53 -1.82 -3.30
C PHE A 143 -8.90 -1.96 -1.82
N GLY A 144 -10.18 -2.22 -1.56
CA GLY A 144 -10.66 -2.61 -0.23
C GLY A 144 -10.43 -4.09 0.04
N ASN A 145 -9.95 -4.45 1.22
CA ASN A 145 -9.85 -5.85 1.64
C ASN A 145 -11.18 -6.33 2.25
N CYS A 146 -11.53 -7.61 2.03
CA CYS A 146 -12.75 -8.22 2.56
C CYS A 146 -12.78 -8.14 4.11
N PRO A 147 -13.92 -7.79 4.74
CA PRO A 147 -14.01 -7.62 6.19
C PRO A 147 -14.11 -8.93 6.99
N GLN A 148 -14.31 -10.09 6.35
CA GLN A 148 -14.66 -11.35 7.04
C GLN A 148 -13.68 -11.84 8.14
N TYR A 149 -12.42 -11.38 8.12
CA TYR A 149 -11.36 -11.90 9.00
C TYR A 149 -10.73 -10.81 9.90
N ILE A 150 -11.50 -9.80 10.33
CA ILE A 150 -11.21 -8.96 11.51
C ILE A 150 -12.31 -9.17 12.54
#